data_AF-A0A3C1FRM3-F1
#
_entry.id   AF-A0A3C1FRM3-F1
#
_cell.length_a   1.000
_cell.length_b   1.000
_cell.length_c   1.000
_cell.angle_alpha   90.00
_cell.angle_beta   90.00
_cell.angle_gamma   90.00
#
_symmetry.space_group_name_H-M   'P 1'
#
loop_
_entity.id
_entity.type
_entity.pdbx_description
1 polymer ?
#
loop_
_entity_poly.entity_id
_entity_poly.type
_entity_poly.pdbx_seq_one_letter_code
_entity_poly.pdbx_strand_id
1 'polypeptide(L)'
;HVPEDDFPQVVGRISFFVNAGVRFITEMCKMRAFVDLWDEITAERYGVEDAKLRRFRYGMQVNSLGLTEPQPENNVYRILLEMLGVVLSKDARARAVQLPAWNEALGLPRPWD
;
A
#
# COMPACT_ATOMS: atom_id res chain seq x y z
N HIS A 1 -27.31 2.78 -10.34
CA HIS A 1 -26.45 3.20 -11.46
C HIS A 1 -25.93 4.59 -11.11
N VAL A 2 -24.62 4.83 -11.19
CA VAL A 2 -24.04 6.17 -10.97
C VAL A 2 -24.28 6.98 -12.25
N PRO A 3 -24.78 8.23 -12.17
CA PRO A 3 -24.86 9.11 -13.33
C PRO A 3 -23.49 9.27 -14.00
N GLU A 4 -23.44 9.36 -15.34
CA GLU A 4 -22.17 9.49 -16.07
C GLU A 4 -21.35 10.69 -15.60
N ASP A 5 -22.03 11.82 -15.34
CA ASP A 5 -21.42 13.06 -14.84
C ASP A 5 -20.77 12.91 -13.45
N ASP A 6 -21.27 11.98 -12.63
CA ASP A 6 -20.76 11.75 -11.27
C ASP A 6 -19.65 10.69 -11.23
N PHE A 7 -19.48 9.90 -12.29
CA PHE A 7 -18.54 8.78 -12.31
C PHE A 7 -17.08 9.21 -12.04
N PRO A 8 -16.55 10.30 -12.63
CA PRO A 8 -15.21 10.80 -12.30
C PRO A 8 -15.02 11.10 -10.80
N GLN A 9 -16.04 11.62 -10.14
CA GLN A 9 -15.99 11.94 -8.70
C GLN A 9 -15.92 10.67 -7.86
N VAL A 10 -16.60 9.61 -8.28
CA VAL A 10 -16.49 8.29 -7.64
C VAL A 10 -15.06 7.76 -7.76
N VAL A 11 -14.47 7.79 -8.96
CA VAL A 11 -13.08 7.36 -9.18
C VAL A 11 -12.11 8.11 -8.26
N GLY A 12 -12.29 9.43 -8.13
CA GLY A 12 -11.49 10.27 -7.23
C GLY A 12 -11.54 9.88 -5.76
N ARG A 13 -12.61 9.20 -5.32
CA ARG A 13 -12.84 8.77 -3.93
C ARG A 13 -12.45 7.32 -3.66
N ILE A 14 -12.05 6.56 -4.68
CA ILE A 14 -11.59 5.19 -4.50
C ILE A 14 -10.22 5.19 -3.81
N SER A 15 -10.08 4.33 -2.81
CA SER A 15 -8.82 4.06 -2.14
C SER A 15 -8.61 2.55 -2.01
N PHE A 16 -7.37 2.13 -2.14
CA PHE A 16 -6.97 0.72 -2.05
C PHE A 16 -6.33 0.43 -0.71
N PHE A 17 -6.41 -0.83 -0.29
CA PHE A 17 -5.64 -1.35 0.82
C PHE A 17 -4.71 -2.43 0.30
N VAL A 18 -3.42 -2.25 0.52
CA VAL A 18 -2.38 -3.11 -0.05
C VAL A 18 -1.55 -3.70 1.08
N ASN A 19 -1.05 -4.92 0.88
CA ASN A 19 -0.10 -5.58 1.77
C ASN A 19 1.31 -5.52 1.16
N ALA A 20 2.35 -5.32 1.98
CA ALA A 20 3.74 -5.38 1.56
C ALA A 20 4.50 -6.44 2.36
N GLY A 21 5.30 -7.25 1.66
CA GLY A 21 6.14 -8.27 2.28
C GLY A 21 7.63 -8.08 1.98
N VAL A 22 8.43 -9.00 2.51
CA VAL A 22 9.90 -8.93 2.56
C VAL A 22 10.61 -8.83 1.20
N ARG A 23 9.91 -9.15 0.10
CA ARG A 23 10.47 -9.11 -1.26
C ARG A 23 10.52 -7.67 -1.78
N PHE A 24 11.43 -6.88 -1.22
CA PHE A 24 11.59 -5.44 -1.46
C PHE A 24 11.41 -5.01 -2.93
N ILE A 25 12.17 -5.60 -3.86
CA ILE A 25 12.12 -5.24 -5.29
C ILE A 25 10.76 -5.60 -5.91
N THR A 26 10.23 -6.77 -5.56
CA THR A 26 8.92 -7.21 -6.05
C THR A 26 7.80 -6.29 -5.56
N GLU A 27 7.84 -5.90 -4.29
CA GLU A 27 6.87 -4.97 -3.72
C GLU A 27 6.96 -3.58 -4.36
N MET A 28 8.17 -3.07 -4.56
CA MET A 28 8.38 -1.79 -5.26
C MET A 28 7.82 -1.84 -6.69
N CYS A 29 8.13 -2.89 -7.46
CA CYS A 29 7.62 -3.08 -8.82
C CYS A 29 6.09 -3.19 -8.84
N LYS A 30 5.51 -3.93 -7.90
CA LYS A 30 4.05 -4.07 -7.76
C LYS A 30 3.39 -2.71 -7.55
N MET A 31 3.93 -1.90 -6.65
CA MET A 31 3.36 -0.58 -6.37
C MET A 31 3.41 0.36 -7.57
N ARG A 32 4.50 0.34 -8.34
CA ARG A 32 4.63 1.13 -9.58
C ARG A 32 3.62 0.66 -10.64
N ALA A 33 3.54 -0.65 -10.84
CA ALA A 33 2.59 -1.24 -11.77
C ALA A 33 1.13 -0.91 -11.42
N PHE A 34 0.77 -0.88 -10.13
CA PHE A 34 -0.58 -0.48 -9.71
C PHE A 34 -0.91 0.97 -10.01
N VAL A 35 0.05 1.89 -9.85
CA VAL A 35 -0.15 3.30 -10.21
C VAL A 35 -0.39 3.42 -11.71
N ASP A 36 0.47 2.79 -12.52
CA ASP A 36 0.40 2.88 -13.99
C ASP A 36 -0.90 2.24 -14.52
N LEU A 37 -1.23 1.03 -14.06
CA LEU A 37 -2.45 0.33 -14.48
C LEU A 37 -3.72 1.07 -14.08
N TRP A 38 -3.76 1.65 -12.87
CA TRP A 38 -4.93 2.40 -12.42
C TRP A 38 -5.14 3.67 -13.25
N ASP A 39 -4.05 4.37 -13.58
CA ASP A 39 -4.08 5.56 -14.43
C ASP A 39 -4.58 5.21 -15.84
N GLU A 40 -4.01 4.17 -16.46
CA GLU A 40 -4.39 3.67 -17.79
C GLU A 40 -5.87 3.25 -17.84
N ILE A 41 -6.30 2.39 -16.91
CA ILE A 41 -7.68 1.89 -16.88
C ILE A 41 -8.68 3.03 -16.72
N THR A 42 -8.41 3.98 -15.83
CA THR A 42 -9.34 5.09 -15.57
C THR A 42 -9.37 6.12 -16.70
N ALA A 43 -8.28 6.29 -17.46
CA ALA A 43 -8.28 7.09 -18.67
C ALA A 43 -8.95 6.37 -19.85
N GLU A 44 -8.46 5.20 -20.22
CA GLU A 44 -8.81 4.57 -21.49
C GLU A 44 -10.16 3.86 -21.46
N ARG A 45 -10.45 3.14 -20.37
CA ARG A 45 -11.69 2.37 -20.24
C ARG A 45 -12.85 3.21 -19.74
N TYR A 46 -12.57 4.16 -18.85
CA TYR A 46 -13.60 4.91 -18.14
C TYR A 46 -13.64 6.41 -18.48
N GLY A 47 -12.73 6.91 -19.32
CA GLY A 47 -12.79 8.28 -19.85
C GLY A 47 -12.62 9.38 -18.80
N VAL A 48 -11.97 9.11 -17.66
CA VAL A 48 -11.79 10.12 -16.60
C VAL A 48 -10.66 11.08 -16.99
N GLU A 49 -10.99 12.22 -17.56
CA GLU A 49 -9.98 13.16 -18.10
C GLU A 49 -9.11 13.83 -17.02
N ASP A 50 -9.69 14.17 -15.86
CA ASP A 50 -8.93 14.83 -14.78
C ASP A 50 -7.98 13.84 -14.09
N ALA A 51 -6.69 13.97 -14.39
CA ALA A 51 -5.61 13.19 -13.77
C ALA A 51 -5.61 13.26 -12.23
N LYS A 52 -6.14 14.33 -11.60
CA LYS A 52 -6.24 14.42 -10.14
C LYS A 52 -7.21 13.41 -9.54
N LEU A 53 -8.24 13.01 -10.29
CA LEU A 53 -9.24 12.02 -9.92
C LEU A 53 -8.73 10.60 -10.18
N ARG A 54 -7.84 10.42 -11.16
CA ARG A 54 -7.20 9.13 -11.50
C ARG A 54 -6.01 8.75 -10.61
N ARG A 55 -5.64 9.56 -9.63
CA ARG A 55 -4.53 9.23 -8.72
C ARG A 55 -4.80 7.94 -7.92
N PHE A 56 -3.86 7.00 -7.96
CA PHE A 56 -3.91 5.80 -7.13
C PHE A 56 -3.69 6.15 -5.65
N ARG A 57 -4.75 6.07 -4.85
CA ARG A 57 -4.70 6.36 -3.40
C ARG A 57 -4.74 5.05 -2.65
N TYR A 58 -3.80 4.84 -1.73
CA TYR A 58 -3.79 3.59 -0.97
C TYR A 58 -3.27 3.74 0.46
N GLY A 59 -3.78 2.88 1.32
CA GLY A 59 -3.18 2.52 2.60
C GLY A 59 -2.40 1.21 2.47
N MET A 60 -1.38 1.06 3.30
CA MET A 60 -0.49 -0.11 3.31
C MET A 60 -0.48 -0.75 4.69
N GLN A 61 -0.46 -2.08 4.74
CA GLN A 61 -0.07 -2.86 5.91
C GLN A 61 1.18 -3.66 5.59
N VAL A 62 2.14 -3.63 6.51
CA VAL A 62 3.32 -4.50 6.44
C VAL A 62 2.95 -5.89 6.95
N ASN A 63 3.35 -6.93 6.23
CA ASN A 63 2.94 -8.30 6.47
C ASN A 63 3.56 -8.88 7.75
N SER A 64 2.74 -9.22 8.75
CA SER A 64 3.21 -9.83 9.99
C SER A 64 3.57 -11.32 9.87
N LEU A 65 3.17 -12.02 8.79
CA LEU A 65 3.52 -13.43 8.55
C LEU A 65 5.02 -13.67 8.32
N GLY A 66 5.77 -12.62 7.98
CA GLY A 66 7.23 -12.69 7.81
C GLY A 66 8.02 -12.55 9.11
N LEU A 67 7.36 -12.29 10.23
CA LEU A 67 8.00 -12.08 11.53
C LEU A 67 8.37 -13.40 12.18
N THR A 68 9.52 -13.42 12.82
CA THR A 68 10.04 -14.62 13.49
C THR A 68 9.94 -14.49 15.00
N GLU A 69 9.52 -15.56 15.68
CA GLU A 69 9.55 -15.66 17.15
C GLU A 69 10.98 -15.72 17.71
N PRO A 70 11.93 -16.50 17.12
CA PRO A 70 13.33 -16.43 17.50
C PRO A 70 13.97 -15.10 17.07
N GLN A 71 14.75 -14.49 17.99
CA GLN A 71 15.40 -13.18 17.81
C GLN A 71 14.43 -12.10 17.28
N PRO A 72 13.36 -11.81 18.06
CA PRO A 72 12.26 -10.96 17.62
C PRO A 72 12.68 -9.51 17.35
N GLU A 73 13.81 -9.05 17.87
CA GLU A 73 14.40 -7.73 17.59
C GLU A 73 14.73 -7.56 16.10
N ASN A 74 15.05 -8.66 15.41
CA ASN A 74 15.31 -8.65 13.97
C ASN A 74 14.06 -8.29 13.14
N ASN A 75 12.86 -8.44 13.73
CA ASN A 75 11.61 -8.05 13.07
C ASN A 75 11.56 -6.53 12.84
N VAL A 76 12.21 -5.71 13.68
CA VAL A 76 12.32 -4.26 13.47
C VAL A 76 12.97 -3.96 12.11
N TYR A 77 14.05 -4.66 11.77
CA TYR A 77 14.75 -4.47 10.49
C TYR A 77 13.94 -5.01 9.31
N ARG A 78 13.21 -6.12 9.49
CA ARG A 78 12.30 -6.65 8.46
C ARG A 78 11.21 -5.65 8.11
N ILE A 79 10.54 -5.13 9.14
CA ILE A 79 9.49 -4.11 9.02
C ILE A 79 10.04 -2.85 8.33
N LEU A 80 11.25 -2.41 8.71
CA LEU A 80 11.90 -1.27 8.09
C LEU A 80 12.12 -1.47 6.58
N LEU A 81 12.64 -2.63 6.17
CA LEU A 81 12.87 -2.93 4.75
C LEU A 81 11.56 -3.00 3.97
N GLU A 82 10.53 -3.63 4.53
CA GLU A 82 9.20 -3.75 3.92
C GLU A 82 8.55 -2.37 3.74
N MET A 83 8.69 -1.50 4.74
CA MET A 83 8.21 -0.12 4.66
C MET A 83 8.97 0.69 3.61
N LEU A 84 10.31 0.59 3.56
CA LEU A 84 11.13 1.36 2.64
C LEU A 84 10.83 1.04 1.17
N GLY A 85 10.54 -0.23 0.84
CA GLY A 85 10.24 -0.63 -0.54
C GLY A 85 9.00 0.06 -1.10
N VAL A 86 8.06 0.40 -0.22
CA VAL A 86 6.80 1.06 -0.56
C VAL A 86 6.93 2.59 -0.49
N VAL A 87 7.54 3.12 0.57
CA VAL A 87 7.64 4.58 0.79
C VAL A 87 8.58 5.25 -0.21
N LEU A 88 9.63 4.55 -0.66
CA LEU A 88 10.55 5.06 -1.67
C LEU A 88 10.06 4.85 -3.11
N SER A 89 8.90 4.22 -3.30
CA SER A 89 8.36 3.97 -4.63
C SER A 89 7.90 5.29 -5.28
N LYS A 90 8.59 5.66 -6.37
CA LYS A 90 8.31 6.88 -7.14
C LYS A 90 6.83 6.90 -7.57
N ASP A 91 6.17 8.04 -7.37
CA ASP A 91 4.78 8.30 -7.75
C ASP A 91 3.73 7.41 -7.03
N ALA A 92 4.16 6.47 -6.19
CA ALA A 92 3.32 5.57 -5.40
C ALA A 92 3.39 5.90 -3.90
N ARG A 93 3.11 7.14 -3.50
CA ARG A 93 3.18 7.54 -2.09
C ARG A 93 2.01 6.99 -1.28
N ALA A 94 2.30 6.15 -0.28
CA ALA A 94 1.32 5.66 0.67
C ALA A 94 0.67 6.81 1.46
N ARG A 95 -0.65 6.72 1.69
CA ARG A 95 -1.43 7.73 2.44
C ARG A 95 -1.60 7.37 3.90
N ALA A 96 -1.58 6.09 4.21
CA ALA A 96 -1.59 5.53 5.56
C ALA A 96 -0.68 4.29 5.55
N VAL A 97 0.08 4.10 6.63
CA VAL A 97 0.96 2.94 6.80
C VAL A 97 0.66 2.35 8.17
N GLN A 98 0.29 1.08 8.18
CA GLN A 98 0.13 0.29 9.39
C GLN A 98 1.32 -0.66 9.52
N LEU A 99 2.05 -0.53 10.63
CA LEU A 99 3.19 -1.36 10.94
C LEU A 99 2.80 -2.39 12.00
N PRO A 100 3.21 -3.66 11.84
CA PRO A 100 3.08 -4.66 12.88
C PRO A 100 4.03 -4.34 14.04
N ALA A 101 3.72 -4.86 15.23
CA ALA A 101 4.64 -4.79 16.36
C ALA A 101 5.75 -5.84 16.17
N TRP A 102 6.98 -5.52 16.60
CA TRP A 102 8.12 -6.43 16.46
C TRP A 102 7.92 -7.78 17.19
N ASN A 103 7.05 -7.78 18.19
CA ASN A 103 6.68 -8.94 19.00
C ASN A 103 5.36 -9.60 18.58
N GLU A 104 4.76 -9.22 17.45
CA GLU A 104 3.44 -9.75 17.03
C GLU A 104 3.47 -11.27 16.77
N ALA A 105 4.65 -11.84 16.49
CA ALA A 105 4.86 -13.29 16.43
C ALA A 105 4.72 -13.99 17.80
N LEU A 106 4.77 -13.26 18.92
CA LEU A 106 4.71 -13.77 20.30
C LEU A 106 3.32 -13.60 20.95
N GLY A 107 2.42 -12.82 20.34
CA GLY A 107 1.08 -12.54 20.86
C GLY A 107 0.58 -11.12 20.52
N LEU A 108 -0.61 -10.77 20.99
CA LEU A 108 -1.19 -9.42 20.78
C LEU A 108 -0.31 -8.32 21.44
N PRO A 109 -0.22 -7.11 20.84
CA PRO A 109 0.58 -6.01 21.36
C PRO A 109 0.16 -5.60 22.78
N ARG A 110 1.15 -5.37 23.67
CA ARG A 110 0.95 -4.83 25.02
C ARG A 110 1.30 -3.33 25.05
N PRO A 111 0.80 -2.56 26.04
CA PRO A 111 0.88 -1.09 26.05
C PRO A 111 2.30 -0.47 26.11
N TRP A 112 3.35 -1.28 26.30
CA TRP A 112 4.73 -0.84 26.46
C TRP A 112 5.68 -1.47 25.43
N ASP A 113 5.14 -2.08 24.39
CA ASP A 113 5.85 -2.46 23.16
C ASP A 113 5.96 -1.27 22.19
#